data_AF-A0A6G2DNC7-F1
#
_entry.id   AF-A0A6G2DNC7-F1
#
_cell.length_a   1.000
_cell.length_b   1.000
_cell.length_c   1.000
_cell.angle_alpha   90.00
_cell.angle_beta   90.00
_cell.angle_gamma   90.00
#
_symmetry.space_group_name_H-M   'P 1'
#
loop_
_entity.id
_entity.type
_entity.pdbx_description
1 polymer ?
#
loop_
_entity_poly.entity_id
_entity_poly.type
_entity_poly.pdbx_seq_one_letter_code
_entity_poly.pdbx_strand_id
1 'polypeptide(L)' 'MKSKEEINMLGFTIVAYAGDARSDLMDALAFARDGYFEQARELVESANDSIVSAHREQTN' A
#
# COMPACT_ATOMS: atom_id res chain seq x y z
N MET A 1 22.11 14.25 -7.70
CA MET A 1 21.08 14.98 -6.93
C MET A 1 19.78 14.80 -7.70
N LYS A 2 18.73 14.25 -7.08
CA LYS A 2 17.46 14.01 -7.79
C LYS A 2 16.87 15.35 -8.27
N SER A 3 16.32 15.37 -9.47
CA SER A 3 15.63 16.53 -10.02
C SER A 3 14.32 16.79 -9.27
N LYS A 4 13.79 18.01 -9.36
CA LYS A 4 12.48 18.34 -8.76
C LYS A 4 11.36 17.46 -9.32
N GLU A 5 11.45 17.09 -10.59
CA GLU A 5 10.49 16.22 -11.26
C GLU A 5 10.59 14.78 -10.76
N GLU A 6 11.81 14.27 -10.57
CA GLU A 6 12.04 12.94 -9.96
C GLU A 6 11.51 12.87 -8.52
N ILE A 7 11.67 13.92 -7.73
CA ILE A 7 11.13 14.00 -6.36
C ILE A 7 9.60 13.99 -6.37
N ASN A 8 8.98 14.75 -7.28
CA ASN A 8 7.53 14.79 -7.40
C ASN A 8 6.95 13.44 -7.84
N MET A 9 7.58 12.80 -8.84
CA MET A 9 7.16 11.48 -9.32
C MET A 9 7.29 10.42 -8.22
N LEU A 10 8.40 10.43 -7.48
CA LEU A 10 8.56 9.57 -6.31
C LEU A 10 7.44 9.80 -5.28
N GLY A 11 7.10 11.06 -5.01
CA GLY A 11 5.99 11.40 -4.11
C GLY A 11 4.65 10.85 -4.58
N PHE A 12 4.32 10.96 -5.87
CA PHE A 12 3.09 10.39 -6.43
C PHE A 12 3.05 8.87 -6.32
N THR A 13 4.15 8.19 -6.62
CA THR A 13 4.27 6.73 -6.50
C THR A 13 4.04 6.27 -5.06
N ILE A 14 4.65 6.94 -4.08
CA ILE A 14 4.45 6.63 -2.66
C ILE A 14 2.99 6.83 -2.24
N VAL A 15 2.36 7.93 -2.67
CA VAL A 15 0.95 8.21 -2.36
C VAL A 15 0.02 7.16 -2.96
N ALA A 16 0.28 6.71 -4.19
CA ALA A 16 -0.52 5.67 -4.84
C ALA A 16 -0.46 4.35 -4.05
N TYR A 17 0.75 3.84 -3.77
CA TYR A 17 0.92 2.61 -3.01
C TYR A 17 0.33 2.69 -1.59
N ALA A 18 0.45 3.83 -0.92
CA ALA A 18 -0.17 4.04 0.38
C ALA A 18 -1.71 4.07 0.30
N GLY A 19 -2.26 4.60 -0.79
CA GLY A 19 -3.69 4.60 -1.07
C GLY A 19 -4.25 3.20 -1.29
N ASP A 20 -3.55 2.39 -2.09
CA ASP A 20 -3.91 1.00 -2.37
C ASP A 20 -3.86 0.16 -1.09
N ALA A 21 -2.74 0.21 -0.36
CA ALA A 21 -2.59 -0.52 0.91
C ALA A 21 -3.65 -0.12 1.94
N ARG A 22 -3.99 1.17 2.03
CA ARG A 22 -5.05 1.64 2.92
C ARG A 22 -6.41 1.07 2.54
N SER A 23 -6.71 0.98 1.25
CA SER A 23 -7.98 0.46 0.76
C SER A 23 -8.10 -1.03 1.07
N ASP A 24 -7.06 -1.81 0.78
CA ASP A 24 -6.99 -3.24 1.11
C ASP A 24 -7.17 -3.48 2.62
N LEU A 25 -6.53 -2.67 3.48
CA LEU A 25 -6.68 -2.80 4.93
C LEU A 25 -8.08 -2.44 5.43
N MET A 26 -8.76 -1.48 4.81
CA MET A 26 -10.14 -1.15 5.16
C MET A 26 -11.10 -2.27 4.78
N ASP A 27 -10.89 -2.89 3.62
CA ASP A 27 -11.66 -4.04 3.17
C ASP A 27 -11.36 -5.26 4.04
N ALA A 28 -10.10 -5.49 4.43
CA ALA A 28 -9.71 -6.54 5.35
C ALA A 28 -10.44 -6.42 6.70
N LEU A 29 -10.55 -5.20 7.23
CA LEU A 29 -11.32 -4.93 8.45
C LEU A 29 -12.81 -5.24 8.26
N ALA A 30 -13.38 -4.94 7.09
CA ALA A 30 -14.78 -5.28 6.78
C ALA A 30 -14.98 -6.80 6.73
N PHE A 31 -14.13 -7.53 5.99
CA PHE A 31 -14.19 -8.99 5.93
C PHE A 31 -13.99 -9.64 7.31
N ALA A 32 -13.04 -9.16 8.11
CA ALA A 32 -12.80 -9.67 9.46
C ALA A 32 -14.02 -9.46 10.38
N ARG A 33 -14.72 -8.33 10.27
CA ARG A 33 -15.95 -8.06 11.02
C ARG A 33 -17.08 -9.03 10.69
N ASP A 34 -17.13 -9.49 9.44
CA ASP A 34 -18.13 -10.44 8.96
C ASP A 34 -17.71 -11.91 9.16
N GLY A 35 -16.54 -12.15 9.76
CA GLY A 35 -16.01 -13.49 10.05
C GLY A 35 -15.24 -14.15 8.88
N TYR A 36 -15.04 -13.42 7.78
CA TYR A 36 -14.30 -13.85 6.60
C TYR A 36 -12.79 -13.65 6.79
N PHE A 37 -12.21 -14.36 7.76
CA PHE A 37 -10.82 -14.15 8.16
C PHE A 37 -9.79 -14.52 7.10
N GLU A 38 -10.11 -15.43 6.17
CA GLU A 38 -9.18 -15.80 5.11
C GLU A 38 -9.03 -14.67 4.10
N GLN A 39 -10.15 -14.14 3.59
CA GLN A 39 -10.14 -12.97 2.70
C GLN A 39 -9.52 -11.74 3.36
N ALA A 40 -9.74 -11.56 4.67
CA ALA A 40 -9.08 -10.49 5.42
C ALA A 40 -7.56 -10.66 5.45
N ARG A 41 -7.04 -11.89 5.58
CA ARG A 41 -5.60 -12.17 5.55
C ARG A 41 -4.99 -11.92 4.17
N GLU A 42 -5.67 -12.35 3.11
CA GLU A 42 -5.23 -12.11 1.72
C GLU A 42 -5.07 -10.61 1.44
N LEU A 43 -6.04 -9.80 1.89
CA LEU A 43 -5.97 -8.34 1.73
C LEU A 43 -4.86 -7.70 2.58
N VAL A 44 -4.60 -8.20 3.78
CA VAL A 44 -3.46 -7.74 4.60
C VAL A 44 -2.13 -8.05 3.92
N GLU A 45 -2.00 -9.20 3.26
CA GLU A 45 -0.81 -9.56 2.49
C GLU A 45 -0.63 -8.64 1.27
N SER A 46 -1.71 -8.40 0.50
CA SER A 46 -1.71 -7.43 -0.60
C SER A 46 -1.31 -6.01 -0.17
N ALA A 47 -1.85 -5.55 0.97
CA ALA A 47 -1.49 -4.26 1.54
C ALA A 47 -0.01 -4.18 1.92
N ASN A 48 0.54 -5.27 2.48
CA ASN A 48 1.94 -5.36 2.82
C ASN A 48 2.84 -5.28 1.57
N ASP A 49 2.47 -5.95 0.48
CA ASP A 49 3.21 -5.88 -0.78
C ASP A 49 3.24 -4.46 -1.37
N SER A 50 2.11 -3.74 -1.28
CA SER A 50 2.03 -2.32 -1.67
C SER A 50 2.94 -1.44 -0.81
N ILE A 51 2.97 -1.65 0.51
CA ILE A 51 3.84 -0.90 1.43
C ILE A 51 5.33 -1.20 1.18
N VAL A 52 5.67 -2.47 0.98
CA VAL A 52 7.05 -2.87 0.66
C VAL A 52 7.51 -2.24 -0.65
N SER A 53 6.63 -2.18 -1.65
CA SER A 53 6.89 -1.52 -2.93
C SER A 53 7.15 -0.02 -2.74
N ALA A 54 6.30 0.69 -1.98
CA ALA A 54 6.53 2.09 -1.63
C ALA A 54 7.87 2.33 -0.90
N HIS A 55 8.22 1.44 0.03
CA HIS A 55 9.45 1.55 0.80
C HIS A 55 10.71 1.35 -0.06
N ARG A 56 10.65 0.45 -1.04
CA ARG A 56 11.72 0.25 -2.04
C ARG A 56 11.93 1.50 -2.89
N GLU A 57 10.85 2.12 -3.37
CA GLU A 57 10.91 3.37 -4.13
C GLU A 57 11.50 4.52 -3.30
N GLN A 58 11.19 4.59 -2.01
CA GLN A 58 11.73 5.61 -1.10
C GLN A 58 13.23 5.44 -0.83
N THR A 59 13.71 4.20 -0.74
CA THR A 59 15.09 3.88 -0.34
C THR A 59 16.09 3.96 -1.50
N ASN A 60 15.62 3.80 -2.74
CA ASN A 60 16.42 3.85 -3.97
C ASN A 60 16.82 5.28 -4.38
#